data_AF-A0A2N7HQW0-F1
#
_entry.id   AF-A0A2N7HQW0-F1
#
_cell.length_a   1.000
_cell.length_b   1.000
_cell.length_c   1.000
_cell.angle_alpha   90.00
_cell.angle_beta   90.00
_cell.angle_gamma   90.00
#
_symmetry.space_group_name_H-M   'P 1'
#
loop_
_entity.id
_entity.type
_entity.pdbx_description
1 polymer ?
#
loop_
_entity_poly.entity_id
_entity_poly.type
_entity_poly.pdbx_seq_one_letter_code
_entity_poly.pdbx_strand_id
1 'polypeptide(L)'
;MTYDASSITIKSEQEAGEEFIWLRVGRLAETYPTVSQESIEMGLRACQLSGESEFNYETRYLQGNRDHRVTPEFQACYMQLVKEKRSKLKNA
;
A
#
# COMPACT_ATOMS: atom_id res chain seq x y z
N MET A 1 -13.70 4.89 29.05
CA MET A 1 -12.36 5.40 28.70
C MET A 1 -12.53 6.83 28.24
N THR A 2 -11.98 7.80 28.99
CA THR A 2 -11.95 9.21 28.61
C THR A 2 -10.59 9.50 27.99
N TYR A 3 -10.58 9.88 26.72
CA TYR A 3 -9.39 10.36 26.03
C TYR A 3 -9.32 11.88 26.23
N ASP A 4 -8.21 12.39 26.75
CA ASP A 4 -7.96 13.82 26.92
C ASP A 4 -6.78 14.28 26.06
N ALA A 5 -6.51 15.59 26.00
CA ALA A 5 -5.46 16.14 25.14
C ALA A 5 -4.06 15.59 25.45
N SER A 6 -3.82 15.12 26.68
CA SER A 6 -2.58 14.43 27.09
C SER A 6 -2.40 13.04 26.46
N SER A 7 -3.45 12.49 25.84
CA SER A 7 -3.38 11.23 25.09
C SER A 7 -2.94 11.39 23.62
N ILE A 8 -2.68 12.62 23.16
CA ILE A 8 -2.20 12.91 21.80
C ILE A 8 -0.69 12.79 21.75
N THR A 9 -0.18 11.83 20.98
CA THR A 9 1.25 11.68 20.70
C THR A 9 1.60 12.28 19.34
N ILE A 10 2.51 13.25 19.30
CA ILE A 10 3.07 13.77 18.05
C ILE A 10 4.18 12.83 17.59
N LYS A 11 4.02 12.25 16.40
CA LYS A 11 5.01 11.35 15.79
C LYS A 11 5.82 12.10 14.73
N SER A 12 7.09 11.72 14.59
CA SER A 12 7.91 12.17 13.47
C SER A 12 7.39 11.58 12.15
N GLU A 13 7.78 12.20 11.03
CA GLU A 13 7.37 11.74 9.69
C GLU A 13 7.90 10.33 9.36
N GLN A 14 8.97 9.90 10.02
CA GLN A 14 9.57 8.59 9.84
C GLN A 14 8.77 7.52 10.59
N GLU A 15 8.46 7.76 11.87
CA GLU A 15 7.59 6.90 12.68
C GLU A 15 6.17 6.82 12.11
N ALA A 16 5.65 7.94 11.62
CA ALA A 16 4.35 7.97 10.97
C ALA A 16 4.36 7.19 9.64
N GLY A 17 5.47 7.18 8.90
CA GLY A 17 5.59 6.39 7.66
C GLY A 17 5.50 4.88 7.91
N GLU A 18 6.08 4.39 9.00
CA GLU A 18 6.00 2.98 9.39
C GLU A 18 4.58 2.58 9.81
N GLU A 19 3.87 3.47 10.50
CA GLU A 19 2.56 3.19 11.06
C GLU A 19 1.41 3.43 10.08
N PHE A 20 1.55 4.42 9.20
CA PHE A 20 0.50 4.85 8.30
C PHE A 20 0.84 4.59 6.83
N ILE A 21 0.06 3.70 6.21
CA ILE A 21 0.20 3.33 4.80
C ILE A 21 0.06 4.53 3.85
N TRP A 22 -0.75 5.54 4.18
CA TRP A 22 -1.00 6.70 3.30
C TRP A 22 0.24 7.58 3.10
N LEU A 23 1.12 7.71 4.10
CA LEU A 23 2.39 8.42 3.96
C LEU A 23 3.33 7.69 3.00
N ARG A 24 3.39 6.36 3.10
CA ARG A 24 4.16 5.52 2.15
C ARG A 24 3.62 5.63 0.73
N VAL A 25 2.30 5.60 0.56
CA VAL A 25 1.65 5.82 -0.75
C VAL A 25 2.04 7.16 -1.34
N GLY A 26 2.02 8.24 -0.55
CA GLY A 26 2.43 9.57 -0.99
C GLY A 26 3.87 9.60 -1.51
N ARG A 27 4.82 9.10 -0.73
CA ARG A 27 6.25 9.06 -1.11
C ARG A 27 6.49 8.26 -2.39
N LEU A 28 5.84 7.10 -2.52
CA LEU A 28 5.97 6.28 -3.72
C LEU A 28 5.32 6.93 -4.94
N ALA A 29 4.21 7.66 -4.78
CA ALA A 29 3.55 8.36 -5.88
C ALA A 29 4.37 9.55 -6.39
N GLU A 30 5.10 10.23 -5.50
CA GLU A 30 6.07 11.27 -5.90
C GLU A 30 7.25 10.66 -6.68
N THR A 31 7.73 9.50 -6.25
CA THR A 31 8.85 8.78 -6.89
C THR A 31 8.43 8.16 -8.23
N TYR A 32 7.20 7.64 -8.32
CA TYR A 32 6.64 6.93 -9.47
C TYR A 32 5.38 7.63 -9.99
N PRO A 33 5.50 8.85 -10.58
CA PRO A 33 4.36 9.68 -10.95
C PRO A 33 3.49 9.11 -12.08
N THR A 34 3.99 8.12 -12.81
CA THR A 34 3.26 7.40 -13.85
C THR A 34 2.32 6.34 -13.30
N VAL A 35 2.47 5.96 -12.02
CA VAL A 35 1.64 4.99 -11.34
C VAL A 35 0.63 5.72 -10.47
N SER A 36 -0.66 5.39 -10.63
CA SER A 36 -1.70 5.99 -9.79
C SER A 36 -1.48 5.67 -8.30
N GLN A 37 -1.69 6.67 -7.44
CA GLN A 37 -1.70 6.49 -5.97
C GLN A 37 -2.57 5.32 -5.54
N GLU A 38 -3.70 5.16 -6.21
CA GLU A 38 -4.63 4.07 -5.99
C GLU A 38 -4.02 2.67 -6.22
N SER A 39 -3.23 2.50 -7.29
CA SER A 39 -2.55 1.23 -7.57
C SER A 39 -1.44 0.96 -6.55
N ILE A 40 -0.74 2.01 -6.11
CA ILE A 40 0.28 1.95 -5.06
C ILE A 40 -0.36 1.52 -3.73
N GLU A 41 -1.48 2.13 -3.35
CA GLU A 41 -2.21 1.79 -2.13
C GLU A 41 -2.67 0.32 -2.13
N MET A 42 -3.22 -0.17 -3.25
CA MET A 42 -3.62 -1.57 -3.37
C MET A 42 -2.42 -2.53 -3.27
N GLY A 43 -1.29 -2.16 -3.88
CA GLY A 43 -0.07 -2.95 -3.82
C GLY A 43 0.48 -3.05 -2.40
N LEU A 44 0.61 -1.93 -1.70
CA LEU A 44 1.08 -1.92 -0.31
C LEU A 44 0.13 -2.66 0.63
N ARG A 45 -1.19 -2.55 0.44
CA ARG A 45 -2.16 -3.35 1.21
C ARG A 45 -1.99 -4.85 0.93
N ALA A 46 -1.76 -5.24 -0.32
CA ALA A 46 -1.50 -6.63 -0.65
C ALA A 46 -0.21 -7.14 0.01
N CYS A 47 0.85 -6.32 0.10
CA CYS A 47 2.06 -6.63 0.86
C CYS A 47 1.74 -6.90 2.34
N GLN A 48 1.00 -6.00 3.00
CA GLN A 48 0.61 -6.16 4.40
C GLN A 48 -0.22 -7.43 4.66
N LEU A 49 -1.12 -7.79 3.75
CA LEU A 49 -1.99 -8.95 3.89
C LEU A 49 -1.28 -10.29 3.60
N SER A 50 -0.34 -10.30 2.66
CA SER A 50 0.37 -11.50 2.23
C SER A 50 1.69 -11.74 2.96
N GLY A 51 2.23 -10.72 3.63
CA GLY A 51 3.60 -10.73 4.16
C GLY A 51 4.68 -10.53 3.09
N GLU A 52 4.29 -10.17 1.86
CA GLU A 52 5.24 -9.86 0.79
C GLU A 52 6.02 -8.58 1.08
N SER A 53 7.29 -8.57 0.67
CA SER A 53 8.15 -7.40 0.82
C SER A 53 7.69 -6.27 -0.09
N GLU A 54 7.54 -5.07 0.48
CA GLU A 54 7.26 -3.85 -0.29
C GLU A 54 8.35 -3.60 -1.35
N PHE A 55 9.60 -3.94 -1.05
CA PHE A 55 10.71 -3.86 -2.01
C PHE A 55 10.48 -4.76 -3.23
N ASN A 56 9.95 -5.97 -3.02
CA ASN A 56 9.65 -6.89 -4.12
C ASN A 56 8.48 -6.38 -4.98
N TYR A 57 7.46 -5.82 -4.34
CA TYR A 57 6.37 -5.15 -5.03
C TYR A 57 6.86 -3.96 -5.86
N GLU A 58 7.62 -3.05 -5.25
CA GLU A 58 8.16 -1.86 -5.91
C GLU A 58 9.02 -2.24 -7.13
N THR A 59 9.96 -3.17 -6.94
CA THR A 59 10.83 -3.65 -8.02
C THR A 59 10.02 -4.22 -9.19
N ARG A 60 9.01 -5.05 -8.90
CA ARG A 60 8.24 -5.71 -9.96
C ARG A 60 7.24 -4.79 -10.64
N TYR A 61 6.49 -4.00 -9.87
CA TYR A 61 5.31 -3.27 -10.35
C TYR A 61 5.53 -1.78 -10.55
N LEU A 62 6.37 -1.14 -9.74
CA LEU A 62 6.63 0.31 -9.85
C LEU A 62 7.81 0.58 -10.77
N GLN A 63 8.89 -0.21 -10.65
CA GLN A 63 10.05 -0.13 -11.53
C GLN A 63 9.88 -0.93 -12.84
N GLY A 64 8.87 -1.81 -12.89
CA GLY A 64 8.54 -2.60 -14.08
C GLY A 64 9.47 -3.78 -14.35
N ASN A 65 10.27 -4.22 -13.37
CA ASN A 65 11.15 -5.37 -13.52
C ASN A 65 10.35 -6.69 -13.42
N ARG A 66 9.96 -7.23 -14.57
CA ARG A 66 9.12 -8.44 -14.67
C ARG A 66 9.83 -9.72 -14.25
N ASP A 67 11.15 -9.73 -14.22
CA ASP A 67 11.95 -10.88 -13.81
C ASP A 67 11.88 -11.09 -12.30
N HIS A 68 11.62 -10.02 -11.54
CA HIS A 68 11.44 -10.10 -10.10
C HIS A 68 10.11 -10.76 -9.75
N ARG A 69 10.13 -11.88 -9.04
CA ARG A 69 8.93 -12.62 -8.66
C ARG A 69 8.39 -12.15 -7.33
N VAL A 70 7.08 -11.99 -7.27
CA VAL A 70 6.30 -11.88 -6.02
C VAL A 70 5.68 -13.24 -5.71
N THR A 71 5.38 -13.44 -4.45
CA THR A 71 4.70 -14.61 -3.90
C THR A 71 3.32 -14.82 -4.54
N PRO A 72 2.88 -16.08 -4.71
CA PRO A 72 1.51 -16.38 -5.12
C PRO A 72 0.45 -15.76 -4.18
N GLU A 73 0.74 -15.70 -2.89
CA GLU A 73 -0.12 -15.12 -1.85
C GLU A 73 -0.35 -13.63 -2.10
N PHE A 74 0.72 -12.88 -2.41
CA PHE A 74 0.61 -11.49 -2.84
C PHE A 74 -0.33 -11.33 -4.04
N GLN A 75 -0.17 -12.16 -5.06
CA GLN A 75 -1.00 -12.08 -6.27
C GLN A 75 -2.47 -12.35 -5.97
N ALA A 76 -2.76 -13.32 -5.10
CA ALA A 76 -4.12 -13.62 -4.66
C ALA A 76 -4.74 -12.44 -3.90
N CYS A 77 -4.02 -11.88 -2.92
CA CYS A 77 -4.47 -10.70 -2.16
C CYS A 77 -4.70 -9.49 -3.07
N TYR A 78 -3.75 -9.20 -3.97
CA TYR A 78 -3.84 -8.07 -4.90
C TYR A 78 -5.05 -8.21 -5.85
N MET A 79 -5.26 -9.39 -6.42
CA MET A 79 -6.40 -9.65 -7.30
C MET A 79 -7.74 -9.54 -6.56
N GLN A 80 -7.80 -9.98 -5.31
CA GLN A 80 -8.99 -9.83 -4.48
C GLN A 80 -9.31 -8.35 -4.24
N LEU A 81 -8.32 -7.54 -3.84
CA LEU A 81 -8.49 -6.10 -3.62
C LEU A 81 -8.98 -5.38 -4.88
N VAL A 82 -8.41 -5.70 -6.04
CA VAL A 82 -8.85 -5.16 -7.33
C VAL A 82 -10.30 -5.56 -7.64
N LYS A 83 -10.67 -6.82 -7.37
CA LYS A 83 -12.04 -7.32 -7.59
C LYS A 83 -13.05 -6.61 -6.69
N GLU A 84 -12.76 -6.48 -5.40
CA GLU A 84 -13.63 -5.79 -4.44
C GLU A 84 -13.89 -4.34 -4.86
N LYS A 85 -12.84 -3.66 -5.32
CA LYS A 85 -12.94 -2.28 -5.81
C LYS A 85 -13.83 -2.16 -7.04
N ARG A 86 -13.64 -3.05 -8.03
CA ARG A 86 -14.50 -3.12 -9.22
C ARG A 86 -15.95 -3.40 -8.85
N SER A 87 -16.20 -4.24 -7.85
CA SER A 87 -17.55 -4.52 -7.37
C SER A 87 -18.19 -3.31 -6.69
N LYS A 88 -17.43 -2.52 -5.92
CA LYS A 88 -17.94 -1.28 -5.30
C LYS A 88 -18.31 -0.22 -6.33
N LEU A 89 -17.51 -0.06 -7.40
CA LEU A 89 -17.81 0.85 -8.51
C LEU A 89 -19.08 0.46 -9.30
N LYS A 90 -19.48 -0.81 -9.28
CA LYS A 90 -20.71 -1.27 -9.96
C LYS A 90 -21.99 -1.07 -9.14
N ASN A 91 -21.85 -0.84 -7.83
CA ASN A 91 -22.96 -0.67 -6.89
C ASN A 91 -23.06 0.77 -6.36
N ALA A 92 -22.24 1.68 -6.88
CA ALA A 92 -22.27 3.13 -6.61
C ALA A 92 -22.81 3.85 -7.84
#